data_AF-A0A372F969-F1
#
_entry.id   AF-A0A372F969-F1
#
_cell.length_a   1.000
_cell.length_b   1.000
_cell.length_c   1.000
_cell.angle_alpha   90.00
_cell.angle_beta   90.00
_cell.angle_gamma   90.00
#
_symmetry.space_group_name_H-M   'P 1'
#
loop_
_entity.id
_entity.type
_entity.pdbx_description
1 polymer ?
#
loop_
_entity_poly.entity_id
_entity_poly.type
_entity_poly.pdbx_seq_one_letter_code
_entity_poly.pdbx_strand_id
1 'polypeptide(L)'
;MKKISLLVMAVLATVIHSLACINGDTQFLSDGSLVSQHLESDAVHNLFFYKESYNKAYKQLNSLYKATKKIDYLSDKGVILILRGKYSEAIKFYLEIERMQPNRYSTASNLGTAYELNGQAEEALKWIKKAYEINPLSHEHSEWLHVKILEAKVKGDAYVTDNFLLHTSFGSGDEPFSKLHQSDLLRIKYALIYQLSERISFVKTTDKIVARLFFELANIEAVQRNFNNAVEYYKEAQAYGFTDGLLQARIRSASEGLQSAEKKISVKEMLYWSLGSLIVIVLSAFFAIKKDFHHRLFR
;
A
#
# COMPACT_ATOMS: atom_id res chain seq x y z
N MET A 1 -29.99 -46.09 33.71
CA MET A 1 -30.96 -45.61 32.68
C MET A 1 -30.62 -44.18 32.33
N LYS A 2 -30.31 -43.92 31.04
CA LYS A 2 -30.53 -42.67 30.26
C LYS A 2 -29.86 -41.37 30.77
N LYS A 3 -29.18 -40.55 29.96
CA LYS A 3 -28.95 -40.49 28.51
C LYS A 3 -27.86 -39.45 28.23
N ILE A 4 -27.06 -39.74 27.21
CA ILE A 4 -26.17 -38.88 26.42
C ILE A 4 -26.81 -37.55 26.02
N SER A 5 -26.06 -36.44 26.07
CA SER A 5 -26.02 -35.46 24.97
C SER A 5 -24.69 -34.69 24.95
N LEU A 6 -23.68 -35.34 24.38
CA LEU A 6 -22.69 -34.66 23.55
C LEU A 6 -23.47 -33.99 22.41
N LEU A 7 -23.31 -32.69 22.14
CA LEU A 7 -23.55 -32.18 20.78
C LEU A 7 -22.89 -30.81 20.55
N VAL A 8 -21.96 -30.84 19.60
CA VAL A 8 -21.52 -29.80 18.67
C VAL A 8 -20.85 -28.56 19.26
N MET A 9 -19.53 -28.67 19.47
CA MET A 9 -18.67 -27.59 18.99
C MET A 9 -18.91 -27.50 17.48
N ALA A 10 -19.60 -26.45 17.05
CA ALA A 10 -19.65 -26.09 15.66
C ALA A 10 -18.23 -25.69 15.28
N VAL A 11 -17.48 -26.66 14.75
CA VAL A 11 -16.32 -26.37 13.92
C VAL A 11 -16.91 -25.62 12.72
N LEU A 12 -16.93 -24.30 12.83
CA LEU A 12 -16.89 -23.42 11.68
C LEU A 12 -15.62 -23.80 10.94
N ALA A 13 -15.74 -24.82 10.09
CA ALA A 13 -14.89 -24.98 8.93
C ALA A 13 -15.23 -23.78 8.03
N THR A 14 -14.73 -22.60 8.43
CA THR A 14 -14.42 -21.59 7.43
C THR A 14 -13.51 -22.32 6.47
N VAL A 15 -14.02 -22.50 5.26
CA VAL A 15 -13.19 -22.84 4.12
C VAL A 15 -12.21 -21.68 4.01
N ILE A 16 -11.07 -21.80 4.71
CA ILE A 16 -9.89 -21.00 4.48
C ILE A 16 -9.49 -21.41 3.06
N HIS A 17 -10.05 -20.68 2.09
CA HIS A 17 -9.50 -20.63 0.76
C HIS A 17 -8.04 -20.28 0.98
N SER A 18 -7.15 -21.12 0.49
CA SER A 18 -5.70 -20.93 0.50
C SER A 18 -5.37 -19.47 0.15
N LEU A 19 -5.01 -18.68 1.16
CA LEU A 19 -4.44 -17.34 1.00
C LEU A 19 -2.98 -17.49 0.51
N ALA A 20 -2.81 -18.11 -0.66
CA ALA A 20 -1.54 -18.15 -1.38
C ALA A 20 -1.53 -17.06 -2.47
N CYS A 21 -2.00 -15.86 -2.10
CA CYS A 21 -1.75 -14.64 -2.86
C CYS A 21 -0.67 -13.88 -2.09
N ILE A 22 0.15 -13.10 -2.79
CA ILE A 22 1.29 -12.35 -2.24
C ILE A 22 0.92 -11.36 -1.08
N ASN A 23 -0.33 -11.28 -0.62
CA ASN A 23 -0.94 -9.99 -0.30
C ASN A 23 -1.69 -9.96 1.03
N GLY A 24 -1.14 -9.14 1.89
CA GLY A 24 -1.65 -8.56 3.12
C GLY A 24 -0.51 -7.71 3.69
N ASP A 25 -0.77 -6.93 4.74
CA ASP A 25 0.29 -6.20 5.44
C ASP A 25 1.43 -7.11 5.91
N THR A 26 1.25 -8.43 5.89
CA THR A 26 2.29 -9.41 6.22
C THR A 26 2.09 -10.66 5.37
N GLN A 27 3.13 -11.06 4.63
CA GLN A 27 3.11 -12.24 3.76
C GLN A 27 3.66 -13.46 4.49
N PHE A 28 2.75 -14.38 4.81
CA PHE A 28 3.07 -15.73 5.26
C PHE A 28 2.94 -16.73 4.11
N LEU A 29 3.88 -17.65 4.00
CA LEU A 29 3.75 -18.81 3.13
C LEU A 29 2.88 -19.88 3.81
N SER A 30 2.40 -20.85 3.04
CA SER A 30 1.56 -21.97 3.52
C SER A 30 2.28 -22.88 4.54
N ASP A 31 3.59 -22.75 4.68
CA ASP A 31 4.37 -23.44 5.73
C ASP A 31 4.51 -22.63 7.04
N GLY A 32 3.90 -21.43 7.09
CA GLY A 32 3.95 -20.49 8.20
C GLY A 32 5.16 -19.55 8.16
N SER A 33 6.03 -19.63 7.16
CA SER A 33 7.20 -18.74 7.05
C SER A 33 6.79 -17.33 6.68
N LEU A 34 7.27 -16.36 7.45
CA LEU A 34 7.19 -14.93 7.13
C LEU A 34 8.23 -14.58 6.05
N VAL A 35 7.80 -13.96 4.95
CA VAL A 35 8.70 -13.59 3.84
C VAL A 35 8.70 -12.10 3.52
N SER A 36 7.60 -11.39 3.78
CA SER A 36 7.56 -9.94 3.70
C SER A 36 6.52 -9.34 4.66
N GLN A 37 6.63 -8.04 4.96
CA GLN A 37 5.71 -7.31 5.82
C GLN A 37 5.68 -5.81 5.45
N HIS A 38 4.49 -5.24 5.28
CA HIS A 38 4.22 -3.81 5.36
C HIS A 38 4.07 -3.39 6.83
N LEU A 39 4.92 -2.49 7.30
CA LEU A 39 4.88 -1.98 8.68
C LEU A 39 3.78 -0.92 8.89
N GLU A 40 3.43 -0.16 7.85
CA GLU A 40 2.31 0.79 7.85
C GLU A 40 1.64 0.73 6.48
N SER A 41 0.33 0.50 6.44
CA SER A 41 -0.41 0.16 5.21
C SER A 41 -0.79 1.37 4.35
N ASP A 42 -0.63 2.58 4.87
CA ASP A 42 -0.94 3.85 4.22
C ASP A 42 0.29 4.60 3.68
N ALA A 43 1.48 3.97 3.71
CA ALA A 43 2.73 4.56 3.23
C ALA A 43 3.53 3.62 2.31
N VAL A 44 4.17 4.20 1.30
CA VAL A 44 4.85 3.47 0.21
C VAL A 44 6.14 2.75 0.65
N HIS A 45 6.89 3.26 1.63
CA HIS A 45 8.26 2.78 1.95
C HIS A 45 8.35 1.69 3.03
N ASN A 46 7.27 1.00 3.34
CA ASN A 46 7.21 0.15 4.53
C ASN A 46 7.22 -1.37 4.26
N LEU A 47 7.51 -1.80 3.03
CA LEU A 47 7.64 -3.22 2.67
C LEU A 47 9.03 -3.78 3.00
N PHE A 48 9.08 -4.64 4.01
CA PHE A 48 10.28 -5.35 4.46
C PHE A 48 10.31 -6.79 3.95
N PHE A 49 11.50 -7.31 3.61
CA PHE A 49 11.70 -8.68 3.11
C PHE A 49 12.62 -9.50 4.02
N TYR A 50 12.15 -10.66 4.48
CA TYR A 50 12.89 -11.55 5.39
C TYR A 50 13.74 -12.56 4.63
N LYS A 51 14.79 -12.10 3.93
CA LYS A 51 15.61 -12.93 3.03
C LYS A 51 16.21 -14.18 3.68
N GLU A 52 16.50 -14.14 4.98
CA GLU A 52 17.03 -15.28 5.72
C GLU A 52 16.04 -16.46 5.78
N SER A 53 14.73 -16.19 5.75
CA SER A 53 13.70 -17.25 5.82
C SER A 53 13.60 -18.05 4.52
N TYR A 54 14.04 -17.49 3.39
CA TYR A 54 13.79 -18.05 2.05
C TYR A 54 14.41 -19.44 1.86
N ASN A 55 15.63 -19.67 2.37
CA ASN A 55 16.33 -20.94 2.23
C ASN A 55 15.64 -22.07 2.99
N LYS A 56 15.21 -21.79 4.22
CA LYS A 56 14.48 -22.73 5.06
C LYS A 56 13.11 -23.04 4.43
N ALA A 57 12.35 -21.99 4.10
CA ALA A 57 11.04 -22.10 3.50
C ALA A 57 11.07 -22.91 2.20
N TYR A 58 12.01 -22.60 1.29
CA TYR A 58 12.11 -23.30 0.00
C TYR A 58 12.32 -24.81 0.15
N LYS A 59 13.14 -25.25 1.12
CA LYS A 59 13.35 -26.67 1.41
C LYS A 59 12.09 -27.30 2.03
N GLN A 60 11.47 -26.61 2.99
CA GLN A 60 10.29 -27.07 3.71
C GLN A 60 9.08 -27.27 2.78
N LEU A 61 8.79 -26.30 1.92
CA LEU A 61 7.70 -26.35 0.94
C LEU A 61 7.81 -27.57 0.01
N ASN A 62 9.03 -27.91 -0.42
CA ASN A 62 9.26 -29.08 -1.28
C ASN A 62 8.91 -30.40 -0.57
N SER A 63 9.27 -30.53 0.71
CA SER A 63 8.90 -31.69 1.53
C SER A 63 7.39 -31.75 1.79
N LEU A 64 6.76 -30.61 2.08
CA LEU A 64 5.31 -30.52 2.29
C LEU A 64 4.51 -30.87 1.05
N TYR A 65 4.94 -30.41 -0.14
CA TYR A 65 4.32 -30.82 -1.39
C TYR A 65 4.46 -32.32 -1.64
N LYS A 66 5.64 -32.92 -1.41
CA LYS A 66 5.83 -34.37 -1.57
C LYS A 66 4.88 -35.18 -0.69
N ALA A 67 4.65 -34.73 0.55
CA ALA A 67 3.78 -35.40 1.50
C ALA A 67 2.28 -35.21 1.21
N THR A 68 1.87 -34.03 0.75
CA THR A 68 0.44 -33.63 0.71
C THR A 68 -0.13 -33.47 -0.70
N LYS A 69 0.74 -33.26 -1.70
CA LYS A 69 0.38 -32.88 -3.08
C LYS A 69 -0.45 -31.60 -3.21
N LYS A 70 -0.53 -30.77 -2.16
CA LYS A 70 -1.23 -29.46 -2.21
C LYS A 70 -0.45 -28.48 -3.08
N ILE A 71 -1.10 -27.94 -4.11
CA ILE A 71 -0.47 -27.05 -5.10
C ILE A 71 0.07 -25.77 -4.47
N ASP A 72 -0.51 -25.31 -3.36
CA ASP A 72 -0.15 -24.05 -2.71
C ASP A 72 1.32 -24.05 -2.27
N TYR A 73 1.85 -25.20 -1.85
CA TYR A 73 3.27 -25.33 -1.53
C TYR A 73 4.19 -25.14 -2.74
N LEU A 74 3.76 -25.56 -3.94
CA LEU A 74 4.47 -25.22 -5.17
C LEU A 74 4.28 -23.73 -5.48
N SER A 75 3.06 -23.21 -5.37
CA SER A 75 2.78 -21.78 -5.58
C SER A 75 3.71 -20.89 -4.75
N ASP A 76 3.89 -21.19 -3.46
CA ASP A 76 4.76 -20.45 -2.54
C ASP A 76 6.25 -20.64 -2.85
N LYS A 77 6.63 -21.83 -3.32
CA LYS A 77 8.00 -22.08 -3.77
C LYS A 77 8.35 -21.20 -4.98
N GLY A 78 7.38 -21.00 -5.88
CA GLY A 78 7.48 -20.04 -7.00
C GLY A 78 7.65 -18.60 -6.52
N VAL A 79 6.96 -18.18 -5.46
CA VAL A 79 7.12 -16.84 -4.87
C VAL A 79 8.55 -16.65 -4.38
N ILE A 80 9.12 -17.64 -3.70
CA ILE A 80 10.53 -17.57 -3.26
C ILE A 80 11.50 -17.44 -4.45
N LEU A 81 11.21 -18.07 -5.59
CA LEU A 81 12.03 -17.89 -6.80
C LEU A 81 11.98 -16.44 -7.29
N ILE A 82 10.79 -15.82 -7.32
CA ILE A 82 10.61 -14.41 -7.66
C ILE A 82 11.41 -13.53 -6.68
N LEU A 83 11.24 -13.72 -5.37
CA LEU A 83 11.92 -12.93 -4.33
C LEU A 83 13.45 -13.08 -4.36
N ARG A 84 13.96 -14.16 -4.95
CA ARG A 84 15.40 -14.38 -5.19
C ARG A 84 15.91 -13.82 -6.52
N GLY A 85 15.07 -13.16 -7.31
CA GLY A 85 15.43 -12.67 -8.64
C GLY A 85 15.49 -13.76 -9.72
N LYS A 86 15.01 -14.98 -9.45
CA LYS A 86 15.06 -16.12 -10.37
C LYS A 86 13.83 -16.18 -11.28
N TYR A 87 13.56 -15.09 -11.97
CA TYR A 87 12.30 -14.90 -12.70
C TYR A 87 12.07 -15.94 -13.79
N SER A 88 13.09 -16.24 -14.60
CA SER A 88 13.00 -17.28 -15.64
C SER A 88 12.73 -18.68 -15.08
N GLU A 89 13.24 -19.01 -13.89
CA GLU A 89 12.93 -20.28 -13.20
C GLU A 89 11.50 -20.27 -12.67
N ALA A 90 11.07 -19.16 -12.06
CA ALA A 90 9.70 -18.97 -11.58
C ALA A 90 8.67 -19.10 -12.72
N ILE A 91 8.92 -18.50 -13.89
CA ILE A 91 8.06 -18.61 -15.06
C ILE A 91 7.86 -20.07 -15.47
N LYS A 92 8.94 -20.83 -15.67
CA LYS A 92 8.85 -22.25 -16.02
C LYS A 92 8.05 -23.02 -14.98
N PHE A 93 8.31 -22.75 -13.70
CA PHE A 93 7.67 -23.41 -12.59
C PHE A 93 6.17 -23.12 -12.51
N TYR A 94 5.75 -21.87 -12.67
CA TYR A 94 4.32 -21.54 -12.67
C TYR A 94 3.59 -21.99 -13.93
N LEU A 95 4.26 -22.08 -15.09
CA LEU A 95 3.67 -22.70 -16.28
C LEU A 95 3.37 -24.18 -16.05
N GLU A 96 4.20 -24.90 -15.28
CA GLU A 96 3.88 -26.27 -14.85
C GLU A 96 2.69 -26.29 -13.89
N ILE A 97 2.63 -25.37 -12.92
CA ILE A 97 1.49 -25.24 -12.00
C ILE A 97 0.19 -25.00 -12.77
N GLU A 98 0.20 -24.10 -13.76
CA GLU A 98 -0.97 -23.84 -14.61
C GLU A 98 -1.38 -25.07 -15.44
N ARG A 99 -0.43 -25.90 -15.90
CA ARG A 99 -0.75 -27.17 -16.58
C ARG A 99 -1.38 -28.19 -15.63
N MET A 100 -0.92 -28.25 -14.39
CA MET A 100 -1.44 -29.18 -13.38
C MET A 100 -2.82 -28.74 -12.86
N GLN A 101 -2.98 -27.44 -12.61
CA GLN A 101 -4.21 -26.85 -12.10
C GLN A 101 -4.45 -25.49 -12.76
N PRO A 102 -5.16 -25.47 -13.90
CA PRO A 102 -5.35 -24.25 -14.68
C PRO A 102 -6.28 -23.27 -13.97
N ASN A 103 -6.21 -22.00 -14.40
CA ASN A 103 -7.16 -20.94 -14.02
C ASN A 103 -7.16 -20.58 -12.53
N ARG A 104 -6.02 -20.73 -11.85
CA ARG A 104 -5.85 -20.21 -10.48
C ARG A 104 -5.44 -18.74 -10.54
N TYR A 105 -6.16 -17.89 -9.80
CA TYR A 105 -5.80 -16.48 -9.62
C TYR A 105 -4.32 -16.32 -9.25
N SER A 106 -3.86 -17.01 -8.20
CA SER A 106 -2.48 -16.90 -7.70
C SER A 106 -1.44 -17.34 -8.71
N THR A 107 -1.75 -18.30 -9.58
CA THR A 107 -0.83 -18.73 -10.65
C THR A 107 -0.75 -17.69 -11.75
N ALA A 108 -1.89 -17.16 -12.18
CA ALA A 108 -1.93 -16.10 -13.19
C ALA A 108 -1.23 -14.82 -12.71
N SER A 109 -1.51 -14.35 -11.49
CA SER A 109 -0.89 -13.14 -10.92
C SER A 109 0.62 -13.32 -10.77
N ASN A 110 1.08 -14.43 -10.18
CA ASN A 110 2.51 -14.69 -10.02
C ASN A 110 3.26 -14.90 -11.35
N LEU A 111 2.61 -15.49 -12.36
CA LEU A 111 3.18 -15.54 -13.73
C LEU A 111 3.35 -14.13 -14.28
N GLY A 112 2.30 -13.30 -14.17
CA GLY A 112 2.34 -11.92 -14.63
C GLY A 112 3.47 -11.12 -14.00
N THR A 113 3.59 -11.17 -12.67
CA THR A 113 4.70 -10.53 -11.93
C THR A 113 6.06 -11.10 -12.35
N ALA A 114 6.19 -12.42 -12.49
CA ALA A 114 7.46 -13.02 -12.92
C ALA A 114 7.85 -12.60 -14.34
N TYR A 115 6.91 -12.50 -15.27
CA TYR A 115 7.16 -11.98 -16.62
C TYR A 115 7.52 -10.49 -16.60
N GLU A 116 6.82 -9.67 -15.80
CA GLU A 116 7.11 -8.23 -15.68
C GLU A 116 8.55 -8.01 -15.20
N LEU A 117 8.95 -8.71 -14.14
CA LEU A 117 10.28 -8.63 -13.56
C LEU A 117 11.35 -9.25 -14.46
N ASN A 118 10.99 -10.20 -15.33
CA ASN A 118 11.86 -10.73 -16.38
C ASN A 118 11.93 -9.83 -17.62
N GLY A 119 11.28 -8.66 -17.63
CA GLY A 119 11.31 -7.69 -18.72
C GLY A 119 10.38 -8.00 -19.89
N GLN A 120 9.45 -8.94 -19.74
CA GLN A 120 8.53 -9.39 -20.80
C GLN A 120 7.14 -8.79 -20.58
N ALA A 121 6.95 -7.54 -21.02
CA ALA A 121 5.77 -6.74 -20.67
C ALA A 121 4.47 -7.26 -21.31
N GLU A 122 4.53 -7.79 -22.54
CA GLU A 122 3.37 -8.30 -23.27
C GLU A 122 2.77 -9.54 -22.58
N GLU A 123 3.63 -10.49 -22.19
CA GLU A 123 3.26 -11.70 -21.47
C GLU A 123 2.80 -11.36 -20.06
N ALA A 124 3.48 -10.43 -19.39
CA ALA A 124 3.04 -9.92 -18.09
C ALA A 124 1.61 -9.38 -18.18
N LEU A 125 1.34 -8.52 -19.17
CA LEU A 125 0.02 -7.93 -19.39
C LEU A 125 -1.05 -9.00 -19.61
N LYS A 126 -0.74 -10.01 -20.41
CA LYS A 126 -1.66 -11.13 -20.66
C LYS A 126 -2.03 -11.87 -19.37
N TRP A 127 -1.04 -12.19 -18.54
CA TRP A 127 -1.26 -12.95 -17.30
C TRP A 127 -1.91 -12.13 -16.19
N ILE A 128 -1.52 -10.87 -16.03
CA ILE A 128 -2.17 -9.96 -15.07
C ILE A 128 -3.62 -9.66 -15.49
N LYS A 129 -3.92 -9.49 -16.78
CA LYS A 129 -5.31 -9.38 -17.26
C LYS A 129 -6.12 -10.62 -16.90
N LYS A 130 -5.58 -11.81 -17.12
CA LYS A 130 -6.24 -13.06 -16.70
C LYS A 130 -6.45 -13.10 -15.17
N ALA A 131 -5.47 -12.70 -14.38
CA ALA A 131 -5.60 -12.65 -12.92
C ALA A 131 -6.71 -11.68 -12.49
N TYR A 132 -6.75 -10.49 -13.08
CA TYR A 132 -7.79 -9.49 -12.84
C TYR A 132 -9.18 -9.97 -13.23
N GLU A 133 -9.32 -10.67 -14.36
CA GLU A 133 -10.59 -11.29 -14.78
C GLU A 133 -11.08 -12.36 -13.80
N ILE A 134 -10.17 -13.15 -13.21
CA ILE A 134 -10.52 -14.18 -12.21
C ILE A 134 -10.92 -13.55 -10.88
N ASN A 135 -10.16 -12.56 -10.40
CA ASN A 135 -10.44 -11.88 -9.14
C ASN A 135 -10.11 -10.38 -9.22
N PRO A 136 -11.11 -9.54 -9.55
CA PRO A 136 -10.93 -8.08 -9.64
C PRO A 136 -10.64 -7.38 -8.31
N LEU A 137 -10.94 -8.03 -7.17
CA LEU A 137 -10.80 -7.45 -5.82
C LEU A 137 -9.45 -7.81 -5.18
N SER A 138 -8.61 -8.55 -5.90
CA SER A 138 -7.30 -8.95 -5.43
C SER A 138 -6.33 -7.76 -5.30
N HIS A 139 -5.24 -7.98 -4.54
CA HIS A 139 -4.18 -7.00 -4.30
C HIS A 139 -4.76 -5.70 -3.72
N GLU A 140 -5.63 -5.81 -2.72
CA GLU A 140 -6.35 -4.66 -2.16
C GLU A 140 -7.06 -3.81 -3.23
N HIS A 141 -7.74 -4.46 -4.17
CA HIS A 141 -8.47 -3.82 -5.28
C HIS A 141 -7.58 -3.01 -6.24
N SER A 142 -6.29 -3.36 -6.38
CA SER A 142 -5.32 -2.59 -7.15
C SER A 142 -4.93 -3.20 -8.51
N GLU A 143 -5.31 -4.45 -8.82
CA GLU A 143 -4.87 -5.10 -10.07
C GLU A 143 -5.33 -4.40 -11.36
N TRP A 144 -6.42 -3.62 -11.31
CA TRP A 144 -6.81 -2.78 -12.45
C TRP A 144 -5.72 -1.77 -12.83
N LEU A 145 -5.01 -1.22 -11.83
CA LEU A 145 -3.93 -0.26 -12.05
C LEU A 145 -2.68 -0.99 -12.57
N HIS A 146 -2.41 -2.20 -12.08
CA HIS A 146 -1.35 -3.05 -12.62
C HIS A 146 -1.53 -3.32 -14.11
N VAL A 147 -2.76 -3.66 -14.52
CA VAL A 147 -3.12 -3.79 -15.94
C VAL A 147 -2.80 -2.50 -16.69
N LYS A 148 -3.20 -1.33 -16.18
CA LYS A 148 -2.94 -0.03 -16.85
C LYS A 148 -1.46 0.30 -16.96
N ILE A 149 -0.68 0.01 -15.93
CA ILE A 149 0.78 0.16 -15.94
C ILE A 149 1.39 -0.69 -17.06
N LEU A 150 1.01 -1.96 -17.16
CA LEU A 150 1.52 -2.86 -18.18
C LEU A 150 1.03 -2.48 -19.59
N GLU A 151 -0.21 -2.00 -19.73
CA GLU A 151 -0.71 -1.45 -21.00
C GLU A 151 0.11 -0.24 -21.45
N ALA A 152 0.45 0.66 -20.53
CA ALA A 152 1.30 1.82 -20.84
C ALA A 152 2.71 1.36 -21.25
N LYS A 153 3.28 0.39 -20.53
CA LYS A 153 4.61 -0.16 -20.81
C LYS A 153 4.69 -0.80 -22.20
N VAL A 154 3.68 -1.58 -22.59
CA VAL A 154 3.60 -2.21 -23.92
C VAL A 154 3.38 -1.17 -25.03
N LYS A 155 2.56 -0.16 -24.79
CA LYS A 155 2.26 0.88 -25.80
C LYS A 155 3.34 1.95 -25.92
N GLY A 156 4.20 2.08 -24.92
CA GLY A 156 5.31 3.03 -24.86
C GLY A 156 4.99 4.29 -24.07
N ASP A 157 6.05 5.09 -23.83
CA ASP A 157 6.08 6.21 -22.88
C ASP A 157 4.98 7.26 -23.06
N ALA A 158 4.48 7.45 -24.28
CA ALA A 158 3.39 8.39 -24.57
C ALA A 158 2.08 8.06 -23.81
N TYR A 159 1.94 6.82 -23.32
CA TYR A 159 0.78 6.37 -22.57
C TYR A 159 0.95 6.48 -21.05
N VAL A 160 2.12 6.91 -20.55
CA VAL A 160 2.39 7.10 -19.11
C VAL A 160 1.82 8.46 -18.66
N THR A 161 0.49 8.57 -18.67
CA THR A 161 -0.27 9.77 -18.31
C THR A 161 -1.30 9.47 -17.22
N ASP A 162 -1.69 10.47 -16.44
CA ASP A 162 -2.74 10.38 -15.40
C ASP A 162 -4.04 9.86 -15.97
N ASN A 163 -4.52 10.47 -17.05
CA ASN A 163 -5.80 10.09 -17.62
C ASN A 163 -5.79 8.64 -18.13
N PHE A 164 -4.66 8.18 -18.66
CA PHE A 164 -4.53 6.79 -19.09
C PHE A 164 -4.43 5.82 -17.91
N LEU A 165 -3.57 6.13 -16.92
CA LEU A 165 -3.28 5.22 -15.82
C LEU A 165 -4.42 5.16 -14.79
N LEU A 166 -5.04 6.30 -14.48
CA LEU A 166 -5.96 6.47 -13.35
C LEU A 166 -7.39 6.81 -13.77
N HIS A 167 -7.65 7.03 -15.06
CA HIS A 167 -8.94 7.49 -15.57
C HIS A 167 -9.43 8.80 -14.92
N THR A 168 -8.49 9.64 -14.48
CA THR A 168 -8.77 10.95 -13.87
C THR A 168 -7.59 11.89 -14.12
N SER A 169 -7.79 13.17 -13.84
CA SER A 169 -6.75 14.19 -13.85
C SER A 169 -6.90 15.13 -12.65
N PHE A 170 -5.77 15.62 -12.16
CA PHE A 170 -5.71 16.57 -11.05
C PHE A 170 -5.53 18.03 -11.52
N GLY A 171 -5.78 18.28 -12.80
CA GLY A 171 -5.64 19.59 -13.44
C GLY A 171 -4.20 19.91 -13.83
N SER A 172 -4.01 21.09 -14.42
CA SER A 172 -2.70 21.60 -14.89
C SER A 172 -2.22 22.84 -14.13
N GLY A 173 -2.93 23.22 -13.05
CA GLY A 173 -2.56 24.33 -12.19
C GLY A 173 -1.66 23.92 -11.03
N ASP A 174 -1.06 24.94 -10.40
CA ASP A 174 -0.16 24.83 -9.26
C ASP A 174 -0.79 24.09 -8.08
N GLU A 175 -2.08 24.32 -7.83
CA GLU A 175 -2.88 23.57 -6.87
C GLU A 175 -3.63 22.42 -7.57
N PRO A 176 -3.39 21.15 -7.20
CA PRO A 176 -4.15 20.04 -7.73
C PRO A 176 -5.59 20.08 -7.19
N PHE A 177 -6.56 19.70 -8.01
CA PHE A 177 -7.96 19.55 -7.59
C PHE A 177 -8.54 18.27 -8.17
N SER A 178 -9.59 17.74 -7.55
CA SER A 178 -10.33 16.59 -8.07
C SER A 178 -11.83 16.83 -7.98
N LYS A 179 -12.57 16.34 -8.98
CA LYS A 179 -14.04 16.30 -8.97
C LYS A 179 -14.59 14.96 -8.46
N LEU A 180 -13.72 14.02 -8.15
CA LEU A 180 -14.10 12.69 -7.68
C LEU A 180 -14.67 12.75 -6.26
N HIS A 181 -15.54 11.79 -5.93
CA HIS A 181 -15.96 11.59 -4.56
C HIS A 181 -14.79 11.12 -3.69
N GLN A 182 -14.83 11.41 -2.38
CA GLN A 182 -13.74 11.05 -1.46
C GLN A 182 -13.46 9.55 -1.45
N SER A 183 -14.49 8.70 -1.54
CA SER A 183 -14.30 7.24 -1.60
C SER A 183 -13.53 6.79 -2.84
N ASP A 184 -13.73 7.44 -3.99
CA ASP A 184 -13.02 7.11 -5.23
C ASP A 184 -11.56 7.56 -5.15
N LEU A 185 -11.31 8.73 -4.55
CA LEU A 185 -9.94 9.20 -4.26
C LEU A 185 -9.20 8.25 -3.34
N LEU A 186 -9.85 7.76 -2.26
CA LEU A 186 -9.25 6.76 -1.38
C LEU A 186 -8.96 5.46 -2.14
N ARG A 187 -9.88 4.99 -2.99
CA ARG A 187 -9.67 3.77 -3.78
C ARG A 187 -8.45 3.91 -4.71
N ILE A 188 -8.31 5.05 -5.38
CA ILE A 188 -7.15 5.32 -6.25
C ILE A 188 -5.88 5.44 -5.42
N LYS A 189 -5.93 6.14 -4.28
CA LYS A 189 -4.80 6.29 -3.35
C LYS A 189 -4.24 4.94 -2.91
N TYR A 190 -5.09 4.04 -2.41
CA TYR A 190 -4.65 2.74 -1.94
C TYR A 190 -4.12 1.86 -3.08
N ALA A 191 -4.74 1.93 -4.26
CA ALA A 191 -4.20 1.24 -5.44
C ALA A 191 -2.80 1.77 -5.83
N LEU A 192 -2.59 3.09 -5.78
CA LEU A 192 -1.29 3.72 -6.02
C LEU A 192 -0.25 3.29 -5.00
N ILE A 193 -0.57 3.39 -3.70
CA ILE A 193 0.34 2.99 -2.61
C ILE A 193 0.75 1.55 -2.81
N TYR A 194 -0.21 0.65 -2.97
CA TYR A 194 0.06 -0.77 -3.13
C TYR A 194 0.96 -1.06 -4.34
N GLN A 195 0.61 -0.54 -5.52
CA GLN A 195 1.36 -0.80 -6.75
C GLN A 195 2.74 -0.12 -6.76
N LEU A 196 2.90 1.00 -6.05
CA LEU A 196 4.19 1.63 -5.81
C LEU A 196 5.06 0.79 -4.89
N SER A 197 4.56 0.37 -3.73
CA SER A 197 5.30 -0.43 -2.74
C SER A 197 5.89 -1.70 -3.35
N GLU A 198 5.09 -2.40 -4.16
CA GLU A 198 5.56 -3.58 -4.90
C GLU A 198 6.69 -3.22 -5.88
N ARG A 199 6.57 -2.11 -6.61
CA ARG A 199 7.54 -1.73 -7.66
C ARG A 199 8.85 -1.21 -7.12
N ILE A 200 8.82 -0.33 -6.14
CA ILE A 200 10.05 0.28 -5.58
C ILE A 200 10.94 -0.76 -4.87
N SER A 201 10.37 -1.91 -4.52
CA SER A 201 11.10 -3.06 -4.01
C SER A 201 12.07 -3.67 -5.04
N PHE A 202 11.77 -3.55 -6.33
CA PHE A 202 12.56 -4.09 -7.44
C PHE A 202 13.21 -2.99 -8.30
N VAL A 203 12.62 -1.79 -8.37
CA VAL A 203 13.07 -0.65 -9.17
C VAL A 203 13.68 0.41 -8.26
N LYS A 204 15.01 0.58 -8.31
CA LYS A 204 15.77 1.48 -7.42
C LYS A 204 16.36 2.72 -8.09
N THR A 205 16.05 2.91 -9.37
CA THR A 205 16.64 3.94 -10.22
C THR A 205 15.54 4.62 -11.03
N THR A 206 15.91 5.58 -11.87
CA THR A 206 14.99 6.32 -12.76
C THR A 206 14.02 5.38 -13.50
N ASP A 207 12.73 5.58 -13.27
CA ASP A 207 11.65 4.85 -13.93
C ASP A 207 10.46 5.79 -14.11
N LYS A 208 10.05 6.02 -15.36
CA LYS A 208 9.02 7.00 -15.70
C LYS A 208 7.65 6.65 -15.11
N ILE A 209 7.33 5.36 -15.01
CA ILE A 209 6.05 4.91 -14.46
C ILE A 209 6.06 5.17 -12.97
N VAL A 210 7.10 4.73 -12.25
CA VAL A 210 7.22 4.97 -10.80
C VAL A 210 7.20 6.48 -10.49
N ALA A 211 7.96 7.27 -11.26
CA ALA A 211 7.98 8.72 -11.14
C ALA A 211 6.58 9.33 -11.32
N ARG A 212 5.82 8.86 -12.31
CA ARG A 212 4.45 9.30 -12.56
C ARG A 212 3.51 8.89 -11.42
N LEU A 213 3.57 7.64 -10.96
CA LEU A 213 2.70 7.15 -9.89
C LEU A 213 2.93 7.93 -8.58
N PHE A 214 4.18 8.23 -8.22
CA PHE A 214 4.48 9.11 -7.08
C PHE A 214 3.89 10.51 -7.26
N PHE A 215 4.03 11.09 -8.46
CA PHE A 215 3.47 12.40 -8.76
C PHE A 215 1.95 12.43 -8.60
N GLU A 216 1.25 11.39 -9.06
CA GLU A 216 -0.20 11.30 -8.91
C GLU A 216 -0.64 11.02 -7.46
N LEU A 217 0.12 10.22 -6.71
CA LEU A 217 -0.13 10.01 -5.29
C LEU A 217 0.03 11.33 -4.51
N ALA A 218 1.06 12.12 -4.82
CA ALA A 218 1.29 13.44 -4.24
C ALA A 218 0.13 14.41 -4.54
N ASN A 219 -0.45 14.35 -5.75
CA ASN A 219 -1.64 15.13 -6.09
C ASN A 219 -2.82 14.80 -5.19
N ILE A 220 -3.08 13.51 -4.92
CA ILE A 220 -4.17 13.08 -4.04
C ILE A 220 -3.92 13.57 -2.60
N GLU A 221 -2.71 13.43 -2.09
CA GLU A 221 -2.37 13.90 -0.75
C GLU A 221 -2.55 15.41 -0.61
N ALA A 222 -2.15 16.19 -1.64
CA ALA A 222 -2.36 17.62 -1.68
C ALA A 222 -3.85 18.00 -1.71
N VAL A 223 -4.66 17.31 -2.53
CA VAL A 223 -6.14 17.49 -2.56
C VAL A 223 -6.76 17.20 -1.18
N GLN A 224 -6.23 16.20 -0.47
CA GLN A 224 -6.66 15.83 0.88
C GLN A 224 -6.05 16.71 1.99
N ARG A 225 -5.21 17.69 1.62
CA ARG A 225 -4.49 18.60 2.53
C ARG A 225 -3.48 17.90 3.44
N ASN A 226 -3.05 16.69 3.08
CA ASN A 226 -1.95 15.96 3.71
C ASN A 226 -0.62 16.48 3.15
N PHE A 227 -0.33 17.77 3.39
CA PHE A 227 0.75 18.48 2.69
C PHE A 227 2.14 17.92 2.96
N ASN A 228 2.38 17.31 4.13
CA ASN A 228 3.67 16.66 4.40
C ASN A 228 3.91 15.49 3.42
N ASN A 229 2.97 14.54 3.35
CA ASN A 229 3.03 13.41 2.41
C ASN A 229 3.08 13.89 0.96
N ALA A 230 2.32 14.94 0.62
CA ALA A 230 2.36 15.50 -0.74
C ALA A 230 3.76 15.99 -1.12
N VAL A 231 4.41 16.77 -0.25
CA VAL A 231 5.78 17.26 -0.49
C VAL A 231 6.77 16.11 -0.58
N GLU A 232 6.67 15.11 0.30
CA GLU A 232 7.51 13.91 0.26
C GLU A 232 7.36 13.14 -1.06
N TYR A 233 6.13 12.83 -1.47
CA TYR A 233 5.89 12.08 -2.70
C TYR A 233 6.21 12.87 -3.99
N TYR A 234 6.08 14.20 -4.01
CA TYR A 234 6.59 14.98 -5.13
C TYR A 234 8.12 14.90 -5.23
N LYS A 235 8.84 14.88 -4.10
CA LYS A 235 10.30 14.71 -4.10
C LYS A 235 10.69 13.31 -4.56
N GLU A 236 9.95 12.28 -4.15
CA GLU A 236 10.14 10.91 -4.67
C GLU A 236 9.90 10.87 -6.19
N ALA A 237 8.83 11.50 -6.69
CA ALA A 237 8.59 11.62 -8.12
C ALA A 237 9.81 12.24 -8.84
N GLN A 238 10.36 13.32 -8.28
CA GLN A 238 11.58 13.96 -8.79
C GLN A 238 12.78 12.99 -8.79
N ALA A 239 12.98 12.25 -7.69
CA ALA A 239 14.09 11.30 -7.54
C ALA A 239 14.02 10.16 -8.56
N TYR A 240 12.81 9.70 -8.93
CA TYR A 240 12.60 8.74 -10.01
C TYR A 240 12.64 9.34 -11.42
N GLY A 241 12.89 10.65 -11.55
CA GLY A 241 13.12 11.34 -12.82
C GLY A 241 11.91 12.06 -13.41
N PHE A 242 10.88 12.37 -12.61
CA PHE A 242 9.78 13.22 -13.04
C PHE A 242 10.29 14.66 -13.23
N THR A 243 10.24 15.16 -14.47
CA THR A 243 10.82 16.46 -14.85
C THR A 243 9.80 17.44 -15.45
N ASP A 244 8.50 17.14 -15.31
CA ASP A 244 7.43 18.02 -15.76
C ASP A 244 7.54 19.40 -15.07
N GLY A 245 7.36 20.48 -15.83
CA GLY A 245 7.43 21.85 -15.31
C GLY A 245 6.42 22.11 -14.19
N LEU A 246 5.31 21.37 -14.17
CA LEU A 246 4.27 21.46 -13.14
C LEU A 246 4.74 20.98 -11.77
N LEU A 247 5.76 20.11 -11.72
CA LEU A 247 6.25 19.53 -10.47
C LEU A 247 6.70 20.60 -9.46
N GLN A 248 7.50 21.57 -9.92
CA GLN A 248 8.04 22.59 -9.02
C GLN A 248 6.96 23.54 -8.50
N ALA A 249 5.95 23.83 -9.33
CA ALA A 249 4.80 24.62 -8.93
C ALA A 249 4.00 23.90 -7.82
N ARG A 250 3.76 22.59 -7.98
CA ARG A 250 3.05 21.77 -6.99
C ARG A 250 3.81 21.56 -5.69
N ILE A 251 5.13 21.37 -5.75
CA ILE A 251 6.00 21.34 -4.56
C ILE A 251 5.87 22.65 -3.78
N ARG A 252 5.93 23.79 -4.47
CA ARG A 252 5.79 25.11 -3.85
C ARG A 252 4.43 25.26 -3.19
N SER A 253 3.35 25.02 -3.92
CA SER A 253 1.98 25.11 -3.42
C SER A 253 1.76 24.22 -2.18
N ALA A 254 2.19 22.95 -2.23
CA ALA A 254 2.07 22.04 -1.09
C ALA A 254 2.92 22.51 0.11
N SER A 255 4.11 23.07 -0.11
CA SER A 255 4.97 23.61 0.94
C SER A 255 4.37 24.85 1.62
N GLU A 256 3.72 25.73 0.85
CA GLU A 256 2.98 26.87 1.39
C GLU A 256 1.76 26.41 2.22
N GLY A 257 1.05 25.38 1.73
CA GLY A 257 -0.03 24.71 2.45
C GLY A 257 0.42 24.13 3.80
N LEU A 258 1.57 23.46 3.83
CA LEU A 258 2.18 22.90 5.03
C LEU A 258 2.54 24.00 6.05
N GLN A 259 3.26 25.04 5.63
CA GLN A 259 3.62 26.17 6.50
C GLN A 259 2.38 26.87 7.07
N SER A 260 1.33 27.05 6.25
CA SER A 260 0.08 27.62 6.73
C SER A 260 -0.61 26.72 7.76
N ALA A 261 -0.55 25.40 7.62
CA ALA A 261 -1.13 24.46 8.56
C ALA A 261 -0.39 24.47 9.91
N GLU A 262 0.95 24.43 9.87
CA GLU A 262 1.82 24.51 11.06
C GLU A 262 1.59 25.82 11.84
N LYS A 263 1.51 26.96 11.13
CA LYS A 263 1.20 28.25 11.76
C LYS A 263 -0.15 28.24 12.49
N LYS A 264 -1.19 27.63 11.89
CA LYS A 264 -2.51 27.50 12.52
C LYS A 264 -2.47 26.63 13.78
N ILE A 265 -1.71 25.53 13.75
CA ILE A 265 -1.51 24.66 14.93
C ILE A 265 -0.81 25.44 16.04
N SER A 266 0.30 26.12 15.73
CA SER A 266 1.04 26.93 16.70
C SER A 266 0.17 28.02 17.36
N VAL A 267 -0.66 28.73 16.58
CA VAL A 267 -1.61 29.71 17.10
C VAL A 267 -2.64 29.06 18.04
N LYS A 268 -3.15 27.88 17.68
CA LYS A 268 -4.10 27.13 18.51
C LYS A 268 -3.47 26.69 19.84
N GLU A 269 -2.24 26.18 19.81
CA GLU A 269 -1.49 25.82 21.02
C GLU A 269 -1.24 27.04 21.91
N MET A 270 -0.82 28.17 21.32
CA MET A 270 -0.65 29.43 22.04
C MET A 270 -1.94 29.88 22.73
N LEU A 271 -3.09 29.77 22.04
CA LEU A 271 -4.40 30.07 22.62
C LEU A 271 -4.73 29.13 23.80
N TYR A 272 -4.50 27.82 23.68
CA TYR A 272 -4.72 26.88 24.77
C TYR A 272 -3.85 27.18 26.00
N TRP A 273 -2.57 27.50 25.80
CA TRP A 273 -1.68 27.93 26.89
C TRP A 273 -2.20 29.20 27.56
N SER A 274 -2.61 30.20 26.78
CA SER A 274 -3.15 31.46 27.31
C SER A 274 -4.44 31.28 28.13
N LEU A 275 -5.36 30.43 27.65
CA LEU A 275 -6.60 30.06 28.35
C LEU A 275 -6.29 29.29 29.64
N GLY A 276 -5.35 28.34 29.60
CA GLY A 276 -4.88 27.61 30.78
C GLY A 276 -4.30 28.54 31.84
N SER A 277 -3.43 29.48 31.44
CA SER A 277 -2.87 30.49 32.35
C SER A 277 -3.96 31.38 32.96
N LEU A 278 -4.95 31.82 32.17
CA LEU A 278 -6.06 32.63 32.66
C LEU A 278 -6.90 31.88 33.71
N ILE A 279 -7.20 30.60 33.49
CA ILE A 279 -7.93 29.76 34.44
C ILE A 279 -7.16 29.66 35.78
N VAL A 280 -5.85 29.44 35.72
CA VAL A 280 -5.00 29.40 36.93
C VAL A 280 -5.07 30.72 37.68
N ILE A 281 -4.93 31.86 36.98
CA ILE A 281 -5.01 33.19 37.59
C ILE A 281 -6.36 33.42 38.28
N VAL A 282 -7.47 33.09 37.61
CA VAL A 282 -8.83 33.24 38.16
C VAL A 282 -9.04 32.35 39.39
N LEU A 283 -8.59 31.09 39.35
CA LEU A 283 -8.67 30.20 40.50
C LEU A 283 -7.82 30.71 41.68
N SER A 284 -6.59 31.15 41.43
CA SER A 284 -5.73 31.72 42.46
C SER A 284 -6.36 32.97 43.09
N ALA A 285 -6.96 33.85 42.30
CA ALA A 285 -7.69 35.02 42.79
C ALA A 285 -8.91 34.61 43.63
N PHE A 286 -9.70 33.62 43.19
CA PHE A 286 -10.84 33.10 43.93
C PHE A 286 -10.43 32.53 45.30
N PHE A 287 -9.37 31.71 45.36
CA PHE A 287 -8.87 31.16 46.62
C PHE A 287 -8.31 32.24 47.55
N ALA A 288 -7.62 33.25 47.00
CA ALA A 288 -7.13 34.40 47.77
C ALA A 288 -8.29 35.20 48.40
N ILE A 289 -9.33 35.51 47.63
CA ILE A 289 -10.53 36.21 48.11
C ILE A 289 -11.25 35.38 49.18
N LYS A 290 -11.43 34.07 48.96
CA LYS A 290 -12.06 33.17 49.94
C LYS A 290 -11.27 33.11 51.25
N LYS A 291 -9.95 33.07 51.19
CA LYS A 291 -9.07 33.09 52.38
C LYS A 291 -9.19 34.41 53.14
N ASP A 292 -9.22 35.54 52.44
CA ASP A 292 -9.35 36.87 53.06
C ASP A 292 -10.73 37.05 53.72
N PHE A 293 -11.80 36.59 53.06
CA PHE A 293 -13.15 36.58 53.62
C PHE A 293 -13.26 35.72 54.88
N HIS A 294 -12.64 34.53 54.87
CA HIS A 294 -12.61 33.65 56.05
C HIS A 294 -11.81 34.26 57.21
N HIS A 295 -10.76 35.03 56.94
CA HIS A 295 -10.02 35.75 57.98
C HIS A 295 -10.80 36.92 58.58
N ARG A 296 -11.66 37.59 57.79
CA ARG A 296 -12.49 38.73 58.26
C ARG A 296 -13.72 38.28 59.05
N LEU A 297 -14.28 37.12 58.79
CA LEU A 297 -15.46 36.59 59.51
C LEU A 297 -15.14 35.97 60.88
N PHE A 298 -13.87 35.63 61.14
CA PHE A 298 -13.43 34.95 62.36
C PHE A 298 -12.42 35.78 63.18
N ARG A 299 -12.42 37.10 62.98
CA ARG A 299 -11.81 38.10 63.87
C ARG A 299 -12.91 38.89 64.54
#